data_AF-A0A1Q5FSE3-F1
#
_entry.id   AF-A0A1Q5FSE3-F1
#
_cell.length_a   1.000
_cell.length_b   1.000
_cell.length_c   1.000
_cell.angle_alpha   90.00
_cell.angle_beta   90.00
_cell.angle_gamma   90.00
#
_symmetry.space_group_name_H-M   'P 1'
#
loop_
_entity.id
_entity.type
_entity.pdbx_description
1 polymer ?
#
loop_
_entity_poly.entity_id
_entity_poly.type
_entity_poly.pdbx_seq_one_letter_code
_entity_poly.pdbx_strand_id
1 'polypeptide(L)'
;MRFLVRADRDMTVVFEPTAEEVSLKPGETLTVKWFAERTDGMVSLEEGDLVVSAPSGGYTRVWGSDGAEIYVGPDSGGAAR
;
A
#
# COMPACT_ATOMS: atom_id res chain seq x y z
N MET A 1 9.09 -4.99 7.84
CA MET A 1 9.59 -5.46 6.52
C MET A 1 9.56 -4.31 5.51
N ARG A 2 10.43 -4.29 4.49
CA ARG A 2 10.40 -3.28 3.41
C ARG A 2 10.43 -3.99 2.05
N PHE A 3 9.59 -3.55 1.12
CA PHE A 3 9.53 -4.08 -0.24
C PHE A 3 9.15 -2.99 -1.25
N LEU A 4 9.30 -3.31 -2.52
CA LEU A 4 8.98 -2.44 -3.65
C LEU A 4 7.76 -3.01 -4.39
N VAL A 5 6.79 -2.16 -4.68
CA VAL A 5 5.76 -2.43 -5.70
C VAL A 5 6.16 -1.70 -6.96
N ARG A 6 6.14 -2.38 -8.11
CA ARG A 6 6.41 -1.78 -9.42
C ARG A 6 5.27 -2.11 -10.35
N ALA A 7 4.70 -1.08 -10.95
CA ALA A 7 3.62 -1.23 -11.90
C ALA A 7 4.16 -1.58 -13.29
N ASP A 8 3.65 -2.65 -13.90
CA ASP A 8 3.87 -3.00 -15.30
C ASP A 8 2.69 -2.61 -16.22
N ARG A 9 1.55 -2.32 -15.61
CA ARG A 9 0.30 -1.83 -16.20
C ARG A 9 -0.30 -0.74 -15.29
N ASP A 10 -1.34 -0.06 -15.77
CA ASP A 10 -2.18 0.74 -14.88
C ASP A 10 -2.73 -0.18 -13.78
N MET A 11 -2.49 0.17 -12.51
CA MET A 11 -2.94 -0.62 -11.36
C MET A 11 -3.28 0.27 -10.18
N THR A 12 -4.18 -0.21 -9.32
CA THR A 12 -4.44 0.37 -8.01
C THR A 12 -3.82 -0.51 -6.95
N VAL A 13 -3.16 0.12 -5.97
CA VAL A 13 -2.68 -0.53 -4.75
C VAL A 13 -3.59 -0.11 -3.61
N VAL A 14 -4.25 -1.08 -2.97
CA VAL A 14 -5.14 -0.87 -1.84
C VAL A 14 -4.41 -1.21 -0.55
N PHE A 15 -4.40 -0.29 0.42
CA PHE A 15 -3.77 -0.50 1.72
C PHE A 15 -4.82 -0.78 2.79
N GLU A 16 -4.72 -1.94 3.43
CA GLU A 16 -5.57 -2.33 4.55
C GLU A 16 -4.83 -2.20 5.89
N PRO A 17 -5.54 -1.83 6.98
CA PRO A 17 -7.00 -1.67 7.10
C PRO A 17 -7.52 -0.27 6.74
N THR A 18 -6.69 0.62 6.19
CA THR A 18 -7.06 2.03 5.96
C THR A 18 -7.95 2.25 4.75
N ALA A 19 -8.16 1.21 3.92
CA ALA A 19 -8.87 1.25 2.65
C ALA A 19 -8.34 2.35 1.72
N GLU A 20 -7.02 2.56 1.75
CA GLU A 20 -6.39 3.61 0.97
C GLU A 20 -5.98 3.15 -0.40
N GLU A 21 -6.17 3.99 -1.41
CA GLU A 21 -5.92 3.65 -2.79
C GLU A 21 -4.84 4.53 -3.40
N VAL A 22 -3.81 3.89 -3.96
CA VAL A 22 -2.77 4.57 -4.72
C VAL A 22 -2.75 4.01 -6.13
N SER A 23 -3.14 4.82 -7.10
CA SER A 23 -3.03 4.47 -8.53
C SER A 23 -1.59 4.63 -9.02
N LEU A 24 -1.11 3.66 -9.77
CA LEU A 24 0.21 3.66 -10.40
C LEU A 24 0.09 3.52 -11.91
N LYS A 25 0.90 4.31 -12.62
CA LYS A 25 1.16 4.17 -14.05
C LYS A 25 2.26 3.14 -14.32
N PRO A 26 2.28 2.52 -15.52
CA PRO A 26 3.37 1.62 -15.90
C PRO A 26 4.75 2.28 -15.69
N GLY A 27 5.62 1.59 -14.96
CA GLY A 27 6.96 2.06 -14.62
C GLY A 27 7.07 2.80 -13.29
N GLU A 28 5.96 3.25 -12.69
CA GLU A 28 5.97 3.85 -11.36
C GLU A 28 6.22 2.80 -10.28
N THR A 29 6.72 3.27 -9.13
CA THR A 29 7.05 2.42 -8.01
C THR A 29 6.56 3.01 -6.70
N LEU A 30 6.22 2.12 -5.77
CA LEU A 30 6.04 2.44 -4.37
C LEU A 30 7.08 1.70 -3.54
N THR A 31 7.72 2.41 -2.62
CA THR A 31 8.37 1.76 -1.50
C THR A 31 7.34 1.58 -0.40
N VAL A 32 7.16 0.36 0.07
CA VAL A 32 6.30 0.04 1.21
C VAL A 32 7.13 -0.44 2.39
N LYS A 33 6.85 0.05 3.59
CA LYS A 33 7.45 -0.42 4.83
C LYS A 33 6.40 -0.71 5.89
N TRP A 34 6.40 -1.95 6.37
CA TRP A 34 5.63 -2.38 7.53
C TRP A 34 6.42 -2.23 8.81
N PHE A 35 5.76 -1.63 9.80
CA PHE A 35 6.21 -1.50 11.18
C PHE A 35 5.29 -2.32 12.07
N ALA A 36 5.75 -3.51 12.46
CA ALA A 36 5.00 -4.44 13.29
C ALA A 36 5.96 -5.42 13.98
N GLU A 37 5.54 -5.98 15.12
CA GLU A 37 6.23 -7.12 15.74
C GLU A 37 5.90 -8.45 15.04
N ARG A 38 4.70 -8.53 14.46
CA ARG A 38 4.21 -9.70 13.73
C ARG A 38 4.58 -9.65 12.25
N THR A 39 4.57 -10.82 11.63
CA THR A 39 4.93 -11.03 10.21
C THR A 39 3.78 -11.62 9.41
N ASP A 40 2.54 -11.39 9.85
CA ASP A 40 1.29 -11.89 9.29
C ASP A 40 0.66 -10.94 8.24
N GLY A 41 1.39 -9.89 7.84
CA GLY A 41 0.97 -9.02 6.73
C GLY A 41 0.97 -9.77 5.41
N MET A 42 0.12 -9.33 4.48
CA MET A 42 -0.12 -10.00 3.21
C MET A 42 -0.03 -9.02 2.03
N VAL A 43 0.40 -9.55 0.89
CA VAL A 43 0.25 -8.88 -0.41
C VAL A 43 -0.49 -9.85 -1.33
N SER A 44 -1.68 -9.47 -1.78
CA SER A 44 -2.56 -10.27 -2.65
C SER A 44 -2.96 -9.50 -3.90
N LEU A 45 -3.44 -10.21 -4.92
CA LEU A 45 -4.09 -9.63 -6.09
C LEU A 45 -5.57 -10.00 -6.02
N GLU A 46 -6.44 -9.00 -5.93
CA GLU A 46 -7.88 -9.15 -5.73
C GLU A 46 -8.63 -8.31 -6.74
N GLU A 47 -9.47 -8.95 -7.56
CA GLU A 47 -10.29 -8.30 -8.61
C GLU A 47 -9.53 -7.38 -9.59
N GLY A 48 -8.20 -7.49 -9.65
CA GLY A 48 -7.34 -6.68 -10.50
C GLY A 48 -6.45 -5.69 -9.75
N ASP A 49 -6.74 -5.47 -8.47
CA ASP A 49 -6.02 -4.56 -7.56
C ASP A 49 -4.99 -5.30 -6.71
N LEU A 50 -3.88 -4.64 -6.41
CA LEU A 50 -2.87 -5.16 -5.50
C LEU A 50 -3.23 -4.74 -4.08
N VAL A 51 -3.64 -5.68 -3.25
CA VAL A 51 -3.98 -5.41 -1.84
C VAL A 51 -2.75 -5.61 -0.97
N VAL A 52 -2.46 -4.64 -0.12
CA VAL A 52 -1.35 -4.63 0.84
C VAL A 52 -1.92 -4.49 2.24
N SER A 53 -2.07 -5.63 2.92
CA SER A 53 -2.61 -5.69 4.29
C SER A 53 -1.46 -5.62 5.30
N ALA A 54 -1.49 -4.57 6.14
CA ALA A 54 -0.51 -4.40 7.19
C ALA A 54 -0.54 -5.59 8.18
N PRO A 55 0.62 -6.01 8.75
CA PRO A 55 0.63 -7.02 9.79
C PRO A 55 -0.19 -6.60 11.01
N SER A 56 -0.77 -7.56 11.73
CA SER A 56 -1.65 -7.31 12.86
C SER A 56 -0.97 -6.47 13.94
N GLY A 57 -1.63 -5.39 14.36
CA GLY A 57 -1.11 -4.44 15.37
C GLY A 57 0.02 -3.54 14.86
N GLY A 58 0.33 -3.58 13.57
CA GLY A 58 1.30 -2.71 12.92
C GLY A 58 0.67 -1.58 12.11
N TYR A 59 1.52 -0.86 11.40
CA TYR A 59 1.12 0.15 10.42
C TYR A 59 2.05 0.15 9.20
N THR A 60 1.58 0.79 8.14
CA THR A 60 2.28 0.92 6.85
C THR A 60 2.72 2.36 6.63
N ARG A 61 3.92 2.54 6.07
CA ARG A 61 4.35 3.80 5.45
C ARG A 61 4.72 3.55 4.01
N VAL A 62 4.38 4.51 3.15
CA VAL A 62 4.50 4.39 1.70
C VAL A 62 5.21 5.62 1.15
N TRP A 63 6.12 5.40 0.22
CA TRP A 63 6.78 6.48 -0.52
C TRP A 63 6.62 6.27 -2.02
N GLY A 64 6.33 7.36 -2.73
CA GLY A 64 6.35 7.41 -4.19
C GLY A 64 7.75 7.24 -4.76
N SER A 65 7.83 7.18 -6.09
CA SER A 65 9.08 7.05 -6.85
C SER A 65 10.01 8.25 -6.70
N ASP A 66 9.46 9.42 -6.40
CA ASP A 66 10.18 10.66 -6.09
C ASP A 66 10.71 10.72 -4.65
N GLY A 67 10.38 9.72 -3.82
CA GLY A 67 10.73 9.65 -2.41
C GLY A 67 9.80 10.46 -1.49
N ALA A 68 8.77 11.12 -2.03
CA ALA A 68 7.75 11.77 -1.21
C ALA A 68 6.91 10.72 -0.49
N GLU A 69 6.59 10.99 0.78
CA GLU A 69 5.74 10.09 1.56
C GLU A 69 4.27 10.27 1.17
N ILE A 70 3.59 9.16 0.92
CA ILE A 70 2.15 9.08 0.70
C ILE A 70 1.54 8.60 2.01
N TYR A 71 0.69 9.42 2.61
CA TYR A 71 0.03 9.09 3.86
C TYR A 71 -1.05 8.02 3.63
N VAL A 72 -0.90 6.87 4.31
CA VAL A 72 -1.86 5.73 4.27
C VAL A 72 -2.26 5.31 5.69
N GLY A 73 -2.91 6.23 6.40
CA GLY A 73 -3.27 6.11 7.82
C GLY A 73 -4.78 6.00 8.08
N PRO A 74 -5.21 5.86 9.34
CA PRO A 74 -6.63 5.71 9.69
C PRO A 74 -7.53 6.83 9.19
N ASP A 75 -7.00 8.05 9.08
CA ASP A 75 -7.74 9.23 8.63
C ASP A 75 -7.71 9.43 7.11
N SER A 76 -7.04 8.55 6.40
CA SER A 76 -6.72 8.79 5.01
C SER A 76 -7.76 8.15 4.08
N GLY A 77 -8.43 7.08 4.53
CA GLY A 77 -9.65 6.57 3.90
C GLY A 77 -10.72 7.66 3.79
N GLY A 78 -10.85 8.24 2.60
CA GLY A 78 -11.98 9.11 2.25
C GLY A 78 -13.27 8.33 2.48
N ALA A 79 -14.23 8.94 3.16
CA ALA A 79 -15.52 8.36 3.51
C ALA A 79 -16.00 7.38 2.42
N ALA A 80 -16.05 6.09 2.77
CA ALA A 80 -16.55 5.03 1.90
C ALA A 80 -17.82 5.53 1.20
N ARG A 81 -17.78 5.60 -0.14
CA ARG A 81 -18.94 5.95 -0.96
C ARG A 81 -19.72 4.70 -1.33
#